data_AF-A0AAT9R670-F1
#
_entry.id   AF-A0AAT9R670-F1
#
_cell.length_a   1.000
_cell.length_b   1.000
_cell.length_c   1.000
_cell.angle_alpha   90.00
_cell.angle_beta   90.00
_cell.angle_gamma   90.00
#
_symmetry.space_group_name_H-M   'P 1'
#
loop_
_entity.id
_entity.type
_entity.pdbx_description
1 polymer ?
#
loop_
_entity_poly.entity_id
_entity_poly.type
_entity_poly.pdbx_seq_one_letter_code
_entity_poly.pdbx_strand_id
1 'polypeptide(L)' 'MTDNDSGLDDGGLYHQAGNSVLLDGRVSDNVAGGQGGGIFRVGGSVVLTGAPVVNNAPDNCAPSGAVAGCTS' A
#
# COMPACT_ATOMS: atom_id res chain seq x y z
N MET A 1 -9.62 -2.18 -0.84
CA MET A 1 -9.40 -0.76 -0.53
C MET A 1 -9.23 -0.06 -1.85
N THR A 2 -10.24 0.71 -2.28
CA THR A 2 -10.20 1.40 -3.57
C THR A 2 -10.73 2.82 -3.44
N ASP A 3 -10.29 3.69 -4.35
CA ASP A 3 -10.79 5.07 -4.51
C ASP A 3 -10.65 5.94 -3.25
N ASN A 4 -9.58 5.74 -2.49
CA ASN A 4 -9.24 6.61 -1.37
C ASN A 4 -8.29 7.73 -1.85
N ASP A 5 -8.48 8.94 -1.33
CA ASP A 5 -7.66 10.12 -1.65
C ASP A 5 -7.23 10.78 -0.33
N SER A 6 -5.93 10.72 -0.05
CA SER A 6 -5.30 11.31 1.13
C SER A 6 -4.34 12.41 0.72
N GLY A 7 -4.42 13.55 1.38
CA GLY A 7 -3.41 14.62 1.26
C GLY A 7 -2.08 14.31 1.96
N LEU A 8 -1.95 13.15 2.62
CA LEU A 8 -0.78 12.73 3.38
C LEU A 8 -0.07 11.54 2.69
N ASP A 9 0.91 10.94 3.38
CA ASP A 9 1.66 9.77 2.94
C ASP A 9 0.86 8.47 3.19
N ASP A 10 -0.26 8.29 2.49
CA ASP A 10 -1.04 7.03 2.47
C ASP A 10 -2.32 7.16 1.65
N GLY A 11 -2.37 6.60 0.45
CA GLY A 11 -3.61 6.61 -0.32
C GLY A 11 -4.56 5.52 0.16
N GLY A 12 -4.07 4.31 0.42
CA GLY A 12 -4.92 3.16 0.76
C GLY A 12 -4.72 2.59 2.17
N LEU A 13 -3.50 2.16 2.49
CA LEU A 13 -3.18 1.47 3.75
C LEU A 13 -1.90 2.02 4.37
N TYR A 14 -2.00 2.51 5.60
CA TYR A 14 -0.86 2.90 6.43
C TYR A 14 -0.48 1.79 7.42
N HIS A 15 0.75 1.29 7.36
CA HIS A 15 1.25 0.23 8.24
C HIS A 15 2.46 0.67 9.06
N GLN A 16 2.25 0.85 10.38
CA GLN A 16 3.26 1.40 11.28
C GLN A 16 4.17 0.34 11.92
N ALA A 17 3.62 -0.78 12.38
CA ALA A 17 4.36 -1.82 13.10
C ALA A 17 3.59 -3.16 13.11
N GLY A 18 4.26 -4.24 13.53
CA GLY A 18 3.66 -5.58 13.59
C GLY A 18 3.74 -6.34 12.27
N ASN A 19 3.03 -7.46 12.17
CA ASN A 19 2.98 -8.28 10.96
C ASN A 19 1.53 -8.36 10.48
N SER A 20 1.28 -7.89 9.26
CA SER A 20 -0.03 -7.90 8.64
C SER A 20 -0.01 -8.79 7.40
N VAL A 21 -1.09 -9.57 7.22
CA VAL A 21 -1.31 -10.36 6.01
C VAL A 21 -2.55 -9.81 5.31
N LEU A 22 -2.37 -9.40 4.06
CA LEU A 22 -3.50 -9.07 3.19
C LEU A 22 -3.82 -10.30 2.35
N LEU A 23 -4.94 -10.96 2.67
CA LEU A 23 -5.37 -12.20 2.04
C LEU A 23 -6.54 -11.92 1.08
N ASP A 24 -6.37 -12.32 -0.19
CA ASP A 24 -7.40 -12.29 -1.25
C ASP A 24 -8.12 -10.94 -1.43
N GLY A 25 -7.45 -9.85 -1.07
CA GLY A 25 -7.97 -8.48 -1.18
C GLY A 25 -7.45 -7.75 -2.42
N ARG A 26 -7.95 -6.55 -2.68
CA ARG A 26 -7.39 -5.68 -3.72
C ARG A 26 -7.18 -4.26 -3.18
N VAL A 27 -6.03 -3.68 -3.50
CA VAL A 27 -5.70 -2.28 -3.24
C VAL A 27 -5.48 -1.60 -4.58
N SER A 28 -6.44 -0.81 -5.04
CA SER A 28 -6.30 -0.13 -6.33
C SER A 28 -6.91 1.24 -6.36
N ASP A 29 -6.44 2.09 -7.27
CA ASP A 29 -7.05 3.38 -7.55
C ASP A 29 -7.07 4.31 -6.33
N ASN A 30 -6.07 4.17 -5.45
CA ASN A 30 -5.88 5.06 -4.29
C ASN A 30 -4.81 6.13 -4.59
N VAL A 31 -4.98 7.32 -4.02
CA VAL A 31 -4.12 8.49 -4.26
C VAL A 31 -3.60 9.03 -2.93
N ALA A 32 -2.28 9.24 -2.86
CA ALA A 32 -1.59 9.89 -1.75
C ALA A 32 -0.99 11.23 -2.20
N GLY A 33 -0.83 12.16 -1.25
CA GLY A 33 -0.17 13.44 -1.48
C GLY A 33 1.35 13.33 -1.57
N GLY A 34 1.96 12.29 -0.96
CA GLY A 34 3.41 12.13 -0.92
C GLY A 34 3.92 10.76 -1.35
N GLN A 35 3.64 9.70 -0.60
CA GLN A 35 4.09 8.32 -0.90
C GLN A 35 3.08 7.28 -0.44
N GLY A 36 3.18 6.07 -0.99
CA GLY A 36 2.36 4.93 -0.60
C GLY A 36 0.92 5.12 -1.03
N GLY A 37 0.72 5.41 -2.32
CA GLY A 37 -0.59 5.52 -2.93
C GLY A 37 -1.46 4.31 -2.59
N GLY A 38 -0.92 3.10 -2.75
CA GLY A 38 -1.60 1.89 -2.30
C GLY A 38 -1.31 1.60 -0.83
N ILE A 39 -0.05 1.27 -0.53
CA ILE A 39 0.38 0.89 0.82
C ILE A 39 1.60 1.73 1.23
N PHE A 40 1.52 2.44 2.34
CA PHE A 40 2.67 3.05 2.99
C PHE A 40 3.09 2.24 4.22
N ARG A 41 4.29 1.64 4.18
CA ARG A 41 4.84 0.82 5.26
C ARG A 41 6.01 1.51 5.95
N VAL A 42 5.75 2.06 7.13
CA VAL A 42 6.77 2.68 7.99
C VAL A 42 7.56 1.63 8.78
N GLY A 43 6.92 0.52 9.18
CA GLY A 43 7.57 -0.54 9.96
C GLY A 43 6.86 -1.89 9.90
N GLY A 44 7.43 -2.90 10.57
CA GLY A 44 6.81 -4.23 10.69
C GLY A 44 6.97 -5.13 9.45
N SER A 45 5.94 -5.84 9.01
CA SER A 45 5.93 -6.53 7.72
C SER A 45 4.50 -6.57 7.16
N VAL A 46 4.39 -6.50 5.84
CA VAL A 46 3.13 -6.69 5.12
C VAL A 46 3.36 -7.81 4.12
N VAL A 47 2.57 -8.87 4.22
CA VAL A 47 2.59 -10.01 3.30
C VAL A 47 1.33 -9.97 2.45
N LEU A 48 1.51 -10.01 1.13
CA LEU A 48 0.43 -10.06 0.16
C LEU A 48 0.21 -11.51 -0.29
N THR A 49 -0.97 -12.06 -0.04
CA THR A 49 -1.35 -13.41 -0.46
C THR A 49 -2.57 -13.30 -1.34
N GLY A 50 -2.38 -13.46 -2.66
CA GLY A 50 -3.48 -13.27 -3.62
C GLY A 50 -4.01 -11.84 -3.68
N ALA A 51 -3.25 -10.86 -3.19
CA ALA A 51 -3.73 -9.49 -2.99
C ALA A 51 -3.03 -8.48 -3.92
N PRO A 52 -3.54 -8.21 -5.13
CA PRO A 52 -2.92 -7.27 -6.05
C PRO A 52 -3.03 -5.82 -5.55
N VAL A 53 -1.91 -5.09 -5.65
CA VAL A 53 -1.79 -3.66 -5.35
C VAL A 53 -1.39 -2.94 -6.64
N VAL A 54 -2.33 -2.29 -7.31
CA VAL A 54 -2.09 -1.70 -8.66
C VAL A 54 -2.90 -0.43 -8.88
N ASN A 55 -2.51 0.39 -9.85
CA ASN A 55 -3.18 1.66 -10.21
C ASN A 55 -3.27 2.67 -9.06
N ASN A 56 -2.34 2.66 -8.12
CA ASN A 56 -2.30 3.67 -7.08
C ASN A 56 -1.27 4.76 -7.42
N ALA A 57 -1.51 5.98 -6.94
CA ALA A 57 -0.66 7.13 -7.16
C ALA A 57 -0.18 7.73 -5.83
N PRO A 58 1.07 8.17 -5.71
CA PRO A 58 2.10 8.18 -6.74
C PRO A 58 2.73 6.80 -7.02
N ASP A 59 2.53 5.83 -6.13
CA ASP A 59 3.07 4.48 -6.22
C ASP A 59 2.13 3.45 -5.57
N ASN A 60 2.27 2.18 -5.98
CA ASN A 60 1.52 1.09 -5.37
C ASN A 60 1.95 0.78 -3.94
N CYS A 61 3.25 0.82 -3.68
CA CYS A 61 3.77 0.66 -2.33
C CYS A 61 5.00 1.52 -2.09
N ALA A 62 5.08 2.09 -0.89
CA ALA A 62 6.23 2.80 -0.39
C ALA A 62 6.62 2.36 1.03
N PRO A 63 7.92 2.40 1.37
CA PRO A 63 9.04 2.64 0.47
C PRO A 63 9.25 1.47 -0.51
N SER A 64 9.92 1.74 -1.64
CA SER A 64 10.14 0.75 -2.70
C SER A 64 10.81 -0.52 -2.13
N GLY A 65 10.25 -1.69 -2.48
CA GLY A 65 10.72 -2.99 -1.99
C GLY A 65 10.37 -3.33 -0.53
N ALA A 66 9.68 -2.44 0.21
CA ALA A 66 9.33 -2.69 1.62
C ALA A 66 8.15 -3.67 1.80
N VAL A 67 7.31 -3.82 0.78
CA VAL A 67 6.20 -4.77 0.77
C VAL A 67 6.51 -5.86 -0.25
N ALA A 68 6.72 -7.09 0.23
CA ALA A 68 7.07 -8.22 -0.62
C ALA A 68 5.92 -8.55 -1.57
N GLY A 69 6.21 -8.65 -2.87
CA GLY A 69 5.22 -8.90 -3.91
C GLY A 69 4.43 -7.67 -4.36
N CYS A 70 4.73 -6.48 -3.80
CA CYS A 70 4.19 -5.23 -4.31
C CYS A 70 5.18 -4.59 -5.29
N THR A 71 4.71 -4.34 -6.52
CA THR A 71 5.49 -3.67 -7.56
C THR A 71 4.99 -2.23 -7.68
N SER A 72 5.90 -1.26 -7.53
CA SER A 72 5.64 0.18 -7.68
C SER A 72 5.04 0.51 -9.03
#